data_AF-A0A0N0VMK9-F1
#
_entry.id   AF-A0A0N0VMK9-F1
#
_cell.length_a   1.000
_cell.length_b   1.000
_cell.length_c   1.000
_cell.angle_alpha   90.00
_cell.angle_beta   90.00
_cell.angle_gamma   90.00
#
_symmetry.space_group_name_H-M   'P 1'
#
loop_
_entity.id
_entity.type
_entity.pdbx_description
1 polymer ?
#
loop_
_entity_poly.entity_id
_entity_poly.type
_entity_poly.pdbx_seq_one_letter_code
_entity_poly.pdbx_strand_id
1 'polypeptide(L)'
;MKLEVPFAKRIELFELTDYAAARLWATTLIAECEEVIAELYEDCSPVMTSIDYETGLGGAIRVSVEDMAITIIERKESYAKLIANEERKAQLFELAMESLTDRERDVIQVKYHGRPNDLGLSVEYFNQLLQEAQDKLCVSLYREVEIRQIADEEERREKLRREIREFSGGQL
;
A
#
# COMPACT_ATOMS: atom_id res chain seq x y z
N MET A 1 6.54 -24.74 -23.85
CA MET A 1 5.14 -24.24 -23.87
C MET A 1 5.19 -22.73 -23.73
N LYS A 2 4.72 -21.96 -24.71
CA LYS A 2 4.53 -20.51 -24.55
C LYS A 2 3.29 -20.33 -23.68
N LEU A 3 3.46 -19.77 -22.48
CA LEU A 3 2.34 -19.46 -21.59
C LEU A 3 1.62 -18.24 -22.16
N GLU A 4 0.57 -18.49 -22.93
CA GLU A 4 -0.31 -17.44 -23.41
C GLU A 4 -1.21 -16.99 -22.26
N VAL A 5 -0.82 -15.88 -21.62
CA VAL A 5 -1.67 -15.23 -20.62
C VAL A 5 -2.86 -14.61 -21.37
N PRO A 6 -4.11 -14.99 -21.05
CA PRO A 6 -5.29 -14.47 -21.72
C PRO A 6 -5.35 -12.93 -21.61
N PHE A 7 -5.65 -12.26 -22.72
CA PHE A 7 -5.59 -10.81 -22.87
C PHE A 7 -6.43 -10.06 -21.81
N ALA A 8 -7.55 -10.64 -21.38
CA ALA A 8 -8.46 -10.08 -20.39
C ALA A 8 -7.95 -10.09 -18.93
N LYS A 9 -6.76 -10.64 -18.67
CA LYS A 9 -6.18 -10.79 -17.32
C LYS A 9 -4.78 -10.19 -17.17
N ARG A 10 -4.29 -9.45 -18.17
CA ARG A 10 -2.98 -8.79 -18.05
C ARG A 10 -3.12 -7.55 -17.16
N ILE A 11 -2.20 -7.41 -16.22
CA ILE A 11 -1.97 -6.14 -15.52
C ILE A 11 -1.70 -5.10 -16.59
N GLU A 12 -2.58 -4.11 -16.70
CA GLU A 12 -2.46 -3.06 -17.70
C GLU A 12 -1.28 -2.14 -17.36
N LEU A 13 -0.72 -1.46 -18.36
CA LEU A 13 0.45 -0.58 -18.18
C LEU A 13 0.21 0.53 -17.14
N PHE A 14 -1.05 0.93 -16.93
CA PHE A 14 -1.44 1.91 -15.90
C PHE A 14 -1.33 1.34 -14.48
N GLU A 15 -1.50 0.03 -14.29
CA GLU A 15 -1.31 -0.59 -12.98
C GLU A 15 0.18 -0.66 -12.66
N LEU A 16 1.03 -0.86 -13.68
CA LEU A 16 2.47 -0.94 -13.50
C LEU A 16 3.10 0.37 -13.00
N THR A 17 2.54 1.53 -13.37
CA THR A 17 2.92 2.81 -12.77
C THR A 17 2.62 2.85 -11.28
N ASP A 18 1.49 2.29 -10.84
CA ASP A 18 1.12 2.27 -9.43
C ASP A 18 2.05 1.37 -8.62
N TYR A 19 2.38 0.18 -9.15
CA TYR A 19 3.36 -0.72 -8.53
C TYR A 19 4.76 -0.08 -8.44
N ALA A 20 5.20 0.61 -9.50
CA ALA A 20 6.49 1.30 -9.49
C ALA A 20 6.51 2.49 -8.51
N ALA A 21 5.38 3.18 -8.33
CA ALA A 21 5.25 4.29 -7.37
C ALA A 21 4.97 3.83 -5.93
N ALA A 22 4.61 2.56 -5.70
CA ALA A 22 4.14 2.07 -4.41
C ALA A 22 5.13 2.31 -3.26
N ARG A 23 6.44 2.18 -3.51
CA ARG A 23 7.46 2.46 -2.48
C ARG A 23 7.44 3.93 -2.05
N LEU A 24 7.29 4.84 -3.00
CA LEU A 24 7.16 6.27 -2.73
C LEU A 24 5.89 6.55 -1.93
N TRP A 25 4.76 5.99 -2.35
CA TRP A 25 3.49 6.15 -1.64
C TRP A 25 3.53 5.61 -0.22
N ALA A 26 4.15 4.45 0.00
CA ALA A 26 4.33 3.90 1.34
C ALA A 26 5.14 4.87 2.22
N THR A 27 6.24 5.43 1.71
CA THR A 27 7.04 6.42 2.47
C THR A 27 6.26 7.70 2.76
N THR A 28 5.47 8.20 1.81
CA THR A 28 4.63 9.38 2.00
C THR A 28 3.55 9.12 3.05
N LEU A 29 2.87 7.98 3.00
CA LEU A 29 1.83 7.61 3.96
C LEU A 29 2.38 7.44 5.39
N ILE A 30 3.61 6.94 5.53
CA ILE A 30 4.30 6.86 6.83
C ILE A 30 4.53 8.28 7.38
N ALA A 31 5.08 9.18 6.57
CA ALA A 31 5.34 10.56 6.97
C ALA A 31 4.04 11.32 7.33
N GLU A 32 2.99 11.18 6.50
CA GLU A 32 1.68 11.78 6.77
C GLU A 32 1.06 11.21 8.06
N CYS A 33 1.19 9.91 8.31
CA CYS A 33 0.71 9.29 9.55
C CYS A 33 1.42 9.91 10.76
N GLU A 34 2.74 10.06 10.72
CA GLU A 34 3.50 10.67 11.82
C GLU A 34 3.07 12.11 12.09
N GLU A 35 2.86 12.91 11.03
CA GLU A 35 2.40 14.30 11.13
C GLU A 35 0.99 14.40 11.72
N VAL A 36 0.02 13.66 11.16
CA VAL A 36 -1.39 13.69 11.61
C VAL A 36 -1.51 13.20 13.06
N ILE A 37 -0.74 12.18 13.45
CA ILE A 37 -0.77 11.69 14.82
C ILE A 37 -0.13 12.71 15.78
N ALA A 38 0.93 13.41 15.37
CA ALA A 38 1.53 14.47 16.17
C ALA A 38 0.53 15.62 16.41
N GLU A 39 -0.19 16.08 15.38
CA GLU A 39 -1.23 17.10 15.49
C GLU A 39 -2.32 16.71 16.50
N LEU A 40 -2.81 15.47 16.45
CA LEU A 40 -3.83 14.98 17.39
C LEU A 40 -3.33 14.93 18.85
N TYR A 41 -2.02 14.72 19.07
CA TYR A 41 -1.42 14.82 20.40
C TYR A 41 -1.24 16.27 20.86
N GLU A 42 -1.00 17.21 19.95
CA GLU A 42 -0.97 18.65 20.27
C GLU A 42 -2.37 19.17 20.63
N ASP A 43 -3.40 18.71 19.91
CA ASP A 43 -4.81 19.03 20.17
C ASP A 43 -5.33 18.45 21.51
N CYS A 44 -4.60 17.51 22.13
CA CYS A 44 -4.93 16.94 23.43
C CYS A 44 -4.81 17.92 24.63
N SER A 45 -4.51 19.22 24.45
CA SER A 45 -4.38 20.19 25.57
C SER A 45 -4.58 21.68 25.18
N PRO A 46 -5.16 22.59 26.02
CA PRO A 46 -5.95 22.42 27.25
C PRO A 46 -7.43 22.85 27.08
N VAL A 47 -8.23 22.62 28.13
CA VAL A 47 -9.62 23.11 28.25
C VAL A 47 -9.67 24.63 28.06
N MET A 48 -10.29 25.08 26.97
CA MET A 48 -10.62 26.50 26.82
C MET A 48 -11.70 26.85 27.84
N THR A 49 -11.30 27.60 28.87
CA THR A 49 -12.21 28.22 29.82
C THR A 49 -12.39 29.68 29.44
N SER A 50 -13.63 30.06 29.19
CA SER A 50 -14.03 31.46 28.98
C SER A 50 -14.90 31.89 30.14
N ILE A 51 -14.75 33.14 30.56
CA ILE A 51 -15.61 33.75 31.58
C ILE A 51 -16.26 34.96 30.92
N ASP A 52 -17.58 34.97 30.91
CA ASP A 52 -18.34 36.16 30.56
C ASP A 52 -18.39 37.08 31.80
N TYR A 53 -17.75 38.24 31.70
CA TYR A 53 -17.67 39.21 32.81
C TYR A 53 -18.98 39.98 33.04
N GLU A 54 -19.93 39.97 32.09
CA GLU A 54 -21.22 40.62 32.25
C GLU A 54 -22.23 39.74 32.98
N THR A 55 -22.21 38.42 32.72
CA THR A 55 -23.14 37.45 33.33
C THR A 55 -22.53 36.60 34.44
N GLY A 56 -21.19 36.58 34.55
CA GLY A 56 -20.45 35.76 35.52
C GLY A 56 -20.42 34.26 35.20
N LEU A 57 -20.91 33.85 34.03
CA LEU A 57 -20.97 32.44 33.63
C LEU A 57 -19.65 32.01 32.98
N GLY A 58 -19.16 30.84 33.40
CA GLY A 58 -18.00 30.18 32.82
C GLY A 58 -18.41 29.11 31.80
N GLY A 59 -17.85 29.16 30.60
CA GLY A 59 -17.99 28.12 29.58
C GLY A 59 -16.67 27.36 29.43
N ALA A 60 -16.74 26.03 29.45
CA ALA A 60 -15.59 25.16 29.17
C ALA A 60 -15.87 24.30 27.93
N ILE A 61 -15.00 24.39 26.92
CA ILE A 61 -15.01 23.44 25.79
C ILE A 61 -13.95 22.39 26.09
N ARG A 62 -14.36 21.12 26.15
CA ARG A 62 -13.49 19.98 26.44
C ARG A 62 -13.72 18.91 25.39
N VAL A 63 -12.67 18.52 24.68
CA VAL A 63 -12.61 17.21 24.02
C VAL A 63 -12.22 16.21 25.10
N SER A 64 -12.94 15.08 25.21
CA SER A 64 -12.56 14.04 26.15
C SER A 64 -11.23 13.43 25.73
N VAL A 65 -10.31 13.25 26.68
CA VAL A 65 -9.02 12.58 26.43
C VAL A 65 -9.25 11.15 25.94
N GLU A 66 -10.32 10.52 26.39
CA GLU A 66 -10.73 9.17 25.99
C GLU A 66 -11.15 9.11 24.53
N ASP A 67 -11.98 10.06 24.07
CA ASP A 67 -12.42 10.13 22.67
C ASP A 67 -11.27 10.45 21.72
N MET A 68 -10.34 11.31 22.14
CA MET A 68 -9.13 11.61 21.35
C MET A 68 -8.19 10.40 21.29
N ALA A 69 -8.03 9.67 22.40
CA ALA A 69 -7.26 8.43 22.41
C ALA A 69 -7.85 7.37 21.45
N ILE A 70 -9.18 7.23 21.42
CA ILE A 70 -9.89 6.37 20.46
C ILE A 70 -9.60 6.84 19.03
N THR A 71 -9.73 8.14 18.75
CA THR A 71 -9.48 8.73 17.43
C THR A 71 -8.06 8.46 16.94
N ILE A 72 -7.06 8.63 17.81
CA ILE A 72 -5.64 8.33 17.51
C ILE A 72 -5.46 6.84 17.17
N ILE A 73 -6.07 5.94 17.93
CA ILE A 73 -5.98 4.50 17.68
C ILE A 73 -6.61 4.14 16.32
N GLU A 74 -7.83 4.60 16.07
CA GLU A 74 -8.54 4.34 14.80
C GLU A 74 -7.76 4.89 13.60
N ARG A 75 -7.16 6.08 13.74
CA ARG A 75 -6.37 6.70 12.67
C ARG A 75 -5.10 5.89 12.40
N LYS A 76 -4.39 5.45 13.44
CA LYS A 76 -3.22 4.56 13.31
C LYS A 76 -3.58 3.25 12.62
N GLU A 77 -4.70 2.62 13.00
CA GLU A 77 -5.15 1.38 12.37
C GLU A 77 -5.51 1.57 10.88
N SER A 78 -6.13 2.71 10.54
CA SER A 78 -6.45 3.06 9.15
C SER A 78 -5.18 3.23 8.31
N TYR A 79 -4.22 4.03 8.77
CA TYR A 79 -2.94 4.21 8.09
C TYR A 79 -2.15 2.90 8.01
N ALA A 80 -2.13 2.08 9.05
CA ALA A 80 -1.45 0.78 9.03
C ALA A 80 -1.97 -0.12 7.89
N LYS A 81 -3.29 -0.13 7.64
CA LYS A 81 -3.88 -0.88 6.51
C LYS A 81 -3.45 -0.33 5.16
N LEU A 82 -3.39 0.99 5.01
CA LEU A 82 -2.98 1.65 3.76
C LEU A 82 -1.49 1.43 3.49
N ILE A 83 -0.64 1.65 4.49
CA ILE A 83 0.81 1.42 4.42
C ILE A 83 1.09 -0.04 4.06
N ALA A 84 0.45 -1.00 4.75
CA ALA A 84 0.63 -2.42 4.46
C ALA A 84 0.20 -2.81 3.03
N ASN A 85 -0.78 -2.11 2.45
CA ASN A 85 -1.19 -2.32 1.06
C ASN A 85 -0.11 -1.83 0.08
N GLU A 86 0.41 -0.62 0.27
CA GLU A 86 1.44 -0.04 -0.61
C GLU A 86 2.79 -0.74 -0.44
N GLU A 87 3.20 -1.09 0.79
CA GLU A 87 4.39 -1.91 1.03
C GLU A 87 4.30 -3.27 0.34
N ARG A 88 3.13 -3.89 0.37
CA ARG A 88 2.90 -5.16 -0.34
C ARG A 88 3.07 -4.99 -1.85
N LYS A 89 2.50 -3.95 -2.46
CA LYS A 89 2.72 -3.66 -3.89
C LYS A 89 4.20 -3.43 -4.20
N ALA A 90 4.88 -2.65 -3.37
CA ALA A 90 6.30 -2.37 -3.52
C ALA A 90 7.16 -3.65 -3.47
N GLN A 91 6.88 -4.55 -2.52
CA GLN A 91 7.59 -5.84 -2.41
C GLN A 91 7.39 -6.71 -3.65
N LEU A 92 6.16 -6.82 -4.17
CA LEU A 92 5.88 -7.57 -5.40
C LEU A 92 6.62 -6.98 -6.60
N PHE A 93 6.67 -5.65 -6.69
CA PHE A 93 7.40 -4.97 -7.76
C PHE A 93 8.91 -5.19 -7.65
N GLU A 94 9.47 -5.11 -6.44
CA GLU A 94 10.90 -5.35 -6.20
C GLU A 94 11.30 -6.78 -6.54
N LEU A 95 10.50 -7.78 -6.13
CA LEU A 95 10.69 -9.18 -6.51
C LEU A 95 10.60 -9.37 -8.03
N ALA A 96 9.62 -8.74 -8.68
CA ALA A 96 9.50 -8.79 -10.14
C ALA A 96 10.71 -8.14 -10.83
N MET A 97 11.27 -7.06 -10.28
CA MET A 97 12.47 -6.38 -10.79
C MET A 97 13.73 -7.26 -10.72
N GLU A 98 13.83 -8.19 -9.76
CA GLU A 98 14.95 -9.14 -9.69
C GLU A 98 15.00 -10.09 -10.90
N SER A 99 13.86 -10.34 -11.56
CA SER A 99 13.79 -11.18 -12.76
C SER A 99 14.34 -10.50 -14.02
N LEU A 100 14.56 -9.18 -13.97
CA LEU A 100 15.06 -8.38 -15.09
C LEU A 100 16.59 -8.34 -15.14
N THR A 101 17.10 -8.24 -16.36
CA THR A 101 18.52 -7.95 -16.58
C THR A 101 18.86 -6.52 -16.12
N ASP A 102 20.14 -6.25 -15.85
CA ASP A 102 20.57 -4.93 -15.37
C ASP A 102 20.15 -3.80 -16.32
N ARG A 103 20.27 -4.02 -17.64
CA ARG A 103 19.84 -3.04 -18.66
C ARG A 103 18.33 -2.81 -18.67
N GLU A 104 17.53 -3.84 -18.47
CA GLU A 104 16.07 -3.72 -18.38
C GLU A 104 15.67 -2.95 -17.12
N ARG A 105 16.34 -3.23 -15.99
CA ARG A 105 16.13 -2.47 -14.75
C ARG A 105 16.46 -1.00 -14.92
N ASP A 106 17.57 -0.68 -15.58
CA ASP A 106 17.98 0.70 -15.85
C ASP A 106 16.93 1.45 -16.68
N VAL A 107 16.38 0.82 -17.72
CA VAL A 107 15.33 1.39 -18.56
C VAL A 107 14.04 1.64 -17.76
N ILE A 108 13.65 0.71 -16.88
CA ILE A 108 12.52 0.88 -15.97
C ILE A 108 12.77 2.03 -14.99
N GLN A 109 13.98 2.16 -14.44
CA GLN A 109 14.33 3.26 -13.54
C GLN A 109 14.28 4.63 -14.21
N VAL A 110 14.74 4.73 -15.46
CA VAL A 110 14.61 5.97 -16.25
C VAL A 110 13.13 6.29 -16.49
N LYS A 111 12.33 5.28 -16.86
CA LYS A 111 10.93 5.51 -17.22
C LYS A 111 10.02 5.85 -16.04
N TYR A 112 10.16 5.12 -14.93
CA TYR A 112 9.21 5.17 -13.81
C TYR A 112 9.72 5.89 -12.58
N HIS A 113 11.04 5.93 -12.36
CA HIS A 113 11.66 6.58 -11.20
C HIS A 113 12.32 7.92 -11.54
N GLY A 114 12.14 8.41 -12.79
CA GLY A 114 12.60 9.74 -13.21
C GLY A 114 14.12 9.89 -13.22
N ARG A 115 14.89 8.80 -13.32
CA ARG A 115 16.35 8.89 -13.47
C ARG A 115 16.72 9.55 -14.81
N PRO A 116 17.78 10.38 -14.86
CA PRO A 116 18.26 10.93 -16.12
C PRO A 116 18.63 9.80 -17.09
N ASN A 117 18.30 9.98 -18.37
CA ASN A 117 18.56 8.97 -19.39
C ASN A 117 20.00 9.06 -19.91
N ASP A 118 20.94 8.52 -19.13
CA ASP A 118 22.38 8.49 -19.46
C ASP A 118 22.82 7.13 -20.04
N LEU A 119 21.87 6.33 -20.54
CA LEU A 119 22.11 4.95 -20.95
C LEU A 119 22.83 4.81 -22.30
N GLY A 120 22.96 5.90 -23.06
CA GLY A 120 23.65 5.90 -24.36
C GLY A 120 22.97 5.02 -25.42
N LEU A 121 21.68 4.71 -25.25
CA LEU A 121 20.91 3.85 -26.15
C LEU A 121 20.22 4.68 -27.24
N SER A 122 20.03 4.09 -28.41
CA SER A 122 19.12 4.66 -29.41
C SER A 122 17.68 4.62 -28.89
N VAL A 123 16.84 5.55 -29.35
CA VAL A 123 15.43 5.64 -28.95
C VAL A 123 14.68 4.33 -29.28
N GLU A 124 14.97 3.74 -30.43
CA GLU A 124 14.34 2.48 -30.87
C GLU A 124 14.71 1.31 -29.94
N TYR A 125 15.98 1.19 -29.59
CA TYR A 125 16.46 0.11 -28.72
C TYR A 125 16.01 0.30 -27.27
N PHE A 126 15.95 1.55 -26.79
CA PHE A 126 15.37 1.88 -25.49
C PHE A 126 13.91 1.44 -25.42
N ASN A 127 13.10 1.75 -26.42
CA ASN A 127 11.68 1.39 -26.44
C ASN A 127 11.48 -0.13 -26.53
N GLN A 128 12.34 -0.84 -27.27
CA GLN A 128 12.31 -2.31 -27.32
C GLN A 128 12.59 -2.91 -25.94
N LEU A 129 13.68 -2.50 -25.29
CA LEU A 129 14.02 -2.96 -23.94
C LEU A 129 12.95 -2.59 -22.91
N LEU A 130 12.36 -1.41 -23.02
CA LEU A 130 11.28 -0.98 -22.14
C LEU A 130 10.07 -1.90 -22.28
N GLN A 131 9.68 -2.22 -23.52
CA GLN A 131 8.53 -3.08 -23.78
C GLN A 131 8.79 -4.52 -23.29
N GLU A 132 9.98 -5.06 -23.55
CA GLU A 132 10.38 -6.38 -23.04
C GLU A 132 10.38 -6.43 -21.50
N ALA A 133 10.91 -5.39 -20.85
CA ALA A 133 10.92 -5.28 -19.39
C ALA A 133 9.50 -5.17 -18.82
N GLN A 134 8.64 -4.35 -19.41
CA GLN A 134 7.23 -4.20 -19.01
C GLN A 134 6.47 -5.52 -19.14
N ASP A 135 6.63 -6.23 -20.25
CA ASP A 135 5.98 -7.53 -20.47
C ASP A 135 6.42 -8.56 -19.41
N LYS A 136 7.72 -8.62 -19.09
CA LYS A 136 8.25 -9.49 -18.04
C LYS A 136 7.69 -9.16 -16.66
N LEU A 137 7.65 -7.87 -16.31
CA LEU A 137 7.11 -7.40 -15.03
C LEU A 137 5.61 -7.73 -14.92
N CYS A 138 4.82 -7.46 -15.95
CA CYS A 138 3.38 -7.79 -15.96
C CYS A 138 3.16 -9.30 -15.74
N VAL A 139 3.95 -10.16 -16.39
CA VAL A 139 3.84 -11.62 -16.21
C VAL A 139 4.25 -12.05 -14.80
N SER A 140 5.31 -11.48 -14.25
CA SER A 140 5.78 -11.81 -12.91
C SER A 140 4.77 -11.39 -11.83
N LEU A 141 4.33 -10.13 -11.88
CA LEU A 141 3.33 -9.59 -10.95
C LEU A 141 2.02 -10.39 -11.00
N TYR A 142 1.56 -10.76 -12.20
CA TYR A 142 0.35 -11.56 -12.36
C TYR A 142 0.48 -12.93 -11.68
N ARG A 143 1.59 -13.64 -11.86
CA ARG A 143 1.81 -14.94 -11.23
C ARG A 143 1.83 -14.85 -9.72
N GLU A 144 2.46 -13.83 -9.15
CA GLU A 144 2.51 -13.66 -7.70
C GLU A 144 1.13 -13.32 -7.12
N VAL A 145 0.32 -12.53 -7.83
CA VAL A 145 -1.06 -12.25 -7.45
C VAL A 145 -1.92 -13.52 -7.52
N GLU A 146 -1.80 -14.33 -8.58
CA GLU A 146 -2.54 -15.61 -8.70
C GLU A 146 -2.15 -16.60 -7.60
N ILE A 147 -0.85 -16.80 -7.34
CA ILE A 147 -0.38 -17.72 -6.30
C ILE A 147 -0.95 -17.31 -4.93
N ARG A 148 -1.00 -16.00 -4.64
CA ARG A 148 -1.57 -15.51 -3.39
C ARG A 148 -3.08 -15.68 -3.32
N GLN A 149 -3.82 -15.40 -4.39
CA GLN A 149 -5.27 -15.62 -4.41
C GLN A 149 -5.61 -17.09 -4.12
N ILE A 150 -4.83 -18.02 -4.66
CA ILE A 150 -4.98 -19.45 -4.38
C ILE A 150 -4.68 -19.76 -2.91
N ALA A 151 -3.58 -19.22 -2.37
CA ALA A 151 -3.21 -19.41 -0.97
C ALA A 151 -4.27 -18.85 0.01
N ASP A 152 -4.80 -17.65 -0.25
CA ASP A 152 -5.83 -17.01 0.55
C ASP A 152 -7.16 -17.79 0.52
N GLU A 153 -7.52 -18.35 -0.64
CA GLU A 153 -8.68 -19.23 -0.78
C GLU A 153 -8.51 -20.54 0.00
N GLU A 154 -7.32 -21.14 -0.03
CA GLU A 154 -7.01 -22.34 0.74
C GLU A 154 -7.06 -22.06 2.24
N GLU A 155 -6.49 -20.96 2.71
CA GLU A 155 -6.54 -20.57 4.12
C GLU A 155 -7.98 -20.29 4.58
N ARG A 156 -8.80 -19.61 3.76
CA ARG A 156 -10.24 -19.42 4.04
C ARG A 156 -10.98 -20.75 4.14
N ARG A 157 -10.71 -21.70 3.24
CA ARG A 157 -11.30 -23.04 3.28
C ARG A 157 -10.88 -23.81 4.53
N GLU A 158 -9.64 -23.67 4.96
CA GLU A 158 -9.16 -24.28 6.21
C GLU A 158 -9.81 -23.68 7.45
N LYS A 159 -9.95 -22.34 7.52
CA LYS A 159 -10.65 -21.64 8.61
C LYS A 159 -12.10 -22.13 8.72
N LEU A 160 -12.84 -22.15 7.61
CA LEU A 160 -14.20 -22.67 7.56
C LEU A 160 -14.27 -24.15 8.00
N ARG A 161 -13.29 -24.98 7.60
CA ARG A 161 -13.23 -26.39 8.04
C ARG A 161 -12.99 -26.52 9.54
N ARG A 162 -12.20 -25.63 10.16
CA ARG A 162 -11.99 -25.62 11.61
C ARG A 162 -13.26 -25.19 12.34
N GLU A 163 -13.89 -24.10 11.91
CA GLU A 163 -15.16 -23.61 12.49
C GLU A 163 -16.25 -24.69 12.42
N ILE A 164 -16.40 -25.39 11.29
CA ILE A 164 -17.36 -26.49 11.16
C ILE A 164 -17.04 -27.65 12.13
N ARG A 165 -15.75 -27.97 12.34
CA ARG A 165 -15.33 -29.02 13.28
C ARG A 165 -15.59 -28.63 14.74
N GLU A 166 -15.34 -27.37 15.10
CA GLU A 166 -15.60 -26.85 16.44
C GLU A 166 -17.11 -26.80 16.74
N PHE A 167 -17.92 -26.43 15.73
CA PHE A 167 -19.38 -26.42 15.82
C PHE A 167 -19.97 -27.84 15.93
N SER A 168 -19.41 -28.81 15.19
CA SER A 168 -19.84 -30.21 15.26
C SER A 168 -19.30 -30.97 16.49
N GLY A 169 -18.24 -30.48 17.11
CA GLY A 169 -17.65 -31.00 18.35
C GLY A 169 -18.29 -30.49 19.64
N GLY A 170 -19.23 -29.54 19.56
CA GLY A 170 -19.98 -29.03 20.71
C GLY A 170 -19.17 -28.14 21.67
N GLN A 171 -18.14 -27.43 21.17
CA GLN A 171 -17.28 -26.56 21.98
C GLN A 171 -17.65 -25.07 21.93
N LEU A 172 -18.81 -24.72 21.36
CA LEU A 172 -19.36 -23.36 21.31
C LEU A 172 -20.72 -23.30 22.03
#